data_AF-A0A8J3BWI2-F1
#
_entry.id   AF-A0A8J3BWI2-F1
#
_cell.length_a   1.000
_cell.length_b   1.000
_cell.length_c   1.000
_cell.angle_alpha   90.00
_cell.angle_beta   90.00
_cell.angle_gamma   90.00
#
_symmetry.space_group_name_H-M   'P 1'
#
loop_
_entity.id
_entity.type
_entity.pdbx_description
1 polymer ?
#
loop_
_entity_poly.entity_id
_entity_poly.type
_entity_poly.pdbx_seq_one_letter_code
_entity_poly.pdbx_strand_id
1 'polypeptide(L)'
;MTLAPRTALATGLAYFGLGVAGVVRTVAQAQQIHVPGDAAATAANLALHTTAARLTVAADLTIVIAQVAAALAFFALFRRVHVLAAVSVAALGLINAVLVLAATVFSGTALHLLDGAAVPAAATERVQMMYDLNVAGWNAAMLFFGLWLLPMGYLTLRGGLPRVLGWLLLAGGAGYVLACYVTLLSARTGAAVTVPPLLATVGEVWMIAYLIVAGLRRAGAEPVPAA
;
A
#
# COMPACT_ATOMS: atom_id res chain seq x y z
N MET A 1 -2.43 -9.38 -25.97
CA MET A 1 -3.57 -8.98 -25.11
C MET A 1 -4.09 -7.61 -25.58
N THR A 2 -5.36 -7.50 -25.97
CA THR A 2 -6.00 -6.18 -26.12
C THR A 2 -6.47 -5.73 -24.75
N LEU A 3 -5.79 -4.75 -24.15
CA LEU A 3 -6.28 -4.15 -22.90
C LEU A 3 -7.55 -3.37 -23.26
N ALA A 4 -8.68 -3.69 -22.64
CA ALA A 4 -9.88 -2.87 -22.76
C ALA A 4 -9.55 -1.47 -22.21
N PRO A 5 -9.73 -0.39 -23.00
CA PRO A 5 -9.23 0.95 -22.67
C PRO A 5 -9.73 1.44 -21.31
N ARG A 6 -11.03 1.28 -21.05
CA ARG A 6 -11.66 1.66 -19.78
C ARG A 6 -11.12 0.88 -18.59
N THR A 7 -10.91 -0.43 -18.72
CA THR A 7 -10.36 -1.27 -17.64
C THR A 7 -8.90 -0.93 -17.34
N ALA A 8 -8.07 -0.70 -18.37
CA ALA A 8 -6.67 -0.31 -18.18
C ALA A 8 -6.57 1.05 -17.47
N LEU A 9 -7.35 2.04 -17.90
CA LEU A 9 -7.37 3.36 -17.28
C LEU A 9 -7.86 3.29 -15.83
N ALA A 10 -8.97 2.59 -15.57
CA ALA A 10 -9.50 2.43 -14.21
C ALA A 10 -8.48 1.72 -13.29
N THR A 11 -7.78 0.69 -13.80
CA THR A 11 -6.73 0.00 -13.04
C THR A 11 -5.57 0.95 -12.73
N GLY A 12 -5.11 1.71 -13.73
CA GLY A 12 -4.02 2.69 -13.56
C GLY A 12 -4.37 3.80 -12.57
N LEU A 13 -5.61 4.33 -12.62
CA LEU A 13 -6.07 5.38 -11.71
C LEU A 13 -6.26 4.88 -10.27
N ALA A 14 -6.83 3.68 -10.08
CA ALA A 14 -6.94 3.07 -8.75
C ALA A 14 -5.55 2.85 -8.14
N TYR A 15 -4.61 2.34 -8.95
CA TYR A 15 -3.25 2.09 -8.49
C TYR A 15 -2.45 3.39 -8.26
N PHE A 16 -2.72 4.44 -9.04
CA PHE A 16 -2.18 5.78 -8.79
C PHE A 16 -2.69 6.36 -7.46
N GLY A 17 -3.99 6.23 -7.18
CA GLY A 17 -4.58 6.68 -5.91
C GLY A 17 -3.93 6.01 -4.71
N LEU A 18 -3.62 4.71 -4.82
CA LEU A 18 -2.87 3.97 -3.81
C LEU A 18 -1.48 4.58 -3.57
N GLY A 19 -0.72 4.83 -4.66
CA GLY A 19 0.61 5.43 -4.58
C GLY A 19 0.62 6.83 -3.96
N VAL A 20 -0.32 7.69 -4.38
CA VAL A 20 -0.47 9.05 -3.82
C VAL A 20 -0.81 9.00 -2.33
N ALA A 21 -1.74 8.15 -1.93
CA ALA A 21 -2.09 7.98 -0.52
C ALA A 21 -0.90 7.47 0.31
N GLY A 22 -0.08 6.57 -0.24
CA GLY A 22 1.18 6.13 0.36
C GLY A 22 2.19 7.27 0.58
N VAL A 23 2.33 8.17 -0.39
CA VAL A 23 3.19 9.37 -0.23
C VAL A 23 2.66 10.29 0.87
N VAL A 24 1.35 10.57 0.87
CA VAL A 24 0.72 11.40 1.92
C VAL A 24 0.93 10.80 3.31
N ARG A 25 0.73 9.49 3.46
CA ARG A 25 1.02 8.76 4.71
C ARG A 25 2.46 8.95 5.14
N THR A 26 3.41 8.76 4.23
CA THR A 26 4.86 8.87 4.53
C THR A 26 5.24 10.27 4.99
N VAL A 27 4.72 11.31 4.32
CA VAL A 27 4.95 12.70 4.70
C VAL A 27 4.33 13.02 6.06
N ALA A 28 3.12 12.52 6.33
CA ALA A 28 2.46 12.71 7.63
C ALA A 28 3.21 12.01 8.78
N GLN A 29 3.76 10.82 8.55
CA GLN A 29 4.55 10.08 9.54
C GLN A 29 5.93 10.69 9.82
N ALA A 30 6.47 11.52 8.92
CA ALA A 30 7.74 12.19 9.12
C ALA A 30 7.76 13.13 10.34
N GLN A 31 6.60 13.44 10.93
CA GLN A 31 6.47 14.23 12.17
C GLN A 31 6.82 13.44 13.45
N GLN A 32 7.33 12.19 13.33
CA GLN A 32 7.80 11.36 14.45
C GLN A 32 6.78 11.19 15.60
N ILE A 33 5.53 10.93 15.22
CA ILE A 33 4.42 10.77 16.17
C ILE A 33 4.66 9.59 17.12
N HIS A 34 5.31 8.53 16.65
CA HIS A 34 5.67 7.36 17.44
C HIS A 34 7.16 7.37 17.79
N VAL A 35 7.46 7.30 19.09
CA VAL A 35 8.81 7.13 19.63
C VAL A 35 8.87 5.75 20.28
N PRO A 36 9.54 4.76 19.66
CA PRO A 36 9.61 3.40 20.20
C PRO A 36 10.16 3.38 21.62
N GLY A 37 9.39 2.82 22.57
CA GLY A 37 9.80 2.67 23.97
C GLY A 37 9.66 3.91 24.84
N ASP A 38 9.15 5.03 24.31
CA ASP A 38 8.89 6.25 25.07
C ASP A 38 7.41 6.67 24.95
N ALA A 39 6.60 6.15 25.87
CA ALA A 39 5.17 6.41 25.90
C ALA A 39 4.84 7.88 26.15
N ALA A 40 5.67 8.60 26.92
CA ALA A 40 5.46 10.01 27.22
C ALA A 40 5.71 10.86 25.97
N ALA A 41 6.82 10.61 25.26
CA ALA A 41 7.15 11.29 24.01
C ALA A 41 6.13 11.00 22.92
N THR A 42 5.71 9.74 22.73
CA THR A 42 4.66 9.38 21.75
C THR A 42 3.35 10.11 22.03
N ALA A 43 2.89 10.14 23.28
CA ALA A 43 1.65 10.84 23.63
C ALA A 43 1.77 12.37 23.45
N ALA A 44 2.90 12.96 23.83
CA ALA A 44 3.18 14.38 23.62
C ALA A 44 3.22 14.74 22.13
N ASN A 45 3.96 13.97 21.32
CA ASN A 45 4.04 14.18 19.87
C ASN A 45 2.69 13.99 19.19
N LEU A 46 1.90 13.00 19.61
CA LEU A 46 0.55 12.80 19.09
C LEU A 46 -0.35 14.01 19.39
N ALA A 47 -0.30 14.56 20.61
CA ALA A 47 -1.05 15.75 20.97
C ALA A 47 -0.59 16.98 20.15
N LEU A 48 0.72 17.18 20.03
CA LEU A 48 1.31 18.29 19.25
C LEU A 48 1.02 18.20 17.75
N HIS A 49 1.00 16.98 17.19
CA HIS A 49 0.86 16.72 15.76
C HIS A 49 -0.47 16.03 15.41
N THR A 50 -1.54 16.38 16.11
CA THR A 50 -2.88 15.77 15.94
C THR A 50 -3.36 15.79 14.48
N THR A 51 -3.13 16.89 13.75
CA THR A 51 -3.49 16.99 12.32
C THR A 51 -2.73 15.99 11.47
N ALA A 52 -1.43 15.80 11.72
CA ALA A 52 -0.63 14.82 10.98
C ALA A 52 -1.06 13.38 11.31
N ALA A 53 -1.43 13.10 12.55
CA ALA A 53 -1.99 11.81 12.94
C ALA A 53 -3.33 11.52 12.24
N ARG A 54 -4.25 12.49 12.23
CA ARG A 54 -5.53 12.37 11.52
C ARG A 54 -5.34 12.22 10.01
N LEU A 55 -4.37 12.93 9.43
CA LEU A 55 -3.99 12.79 8.02
C LEU A 55 -3.41 11.40 7.72
N THR A 56 -2.61 10.84 8.63
CA THR A 56 -2.07 9.47 8.50
C THR A 56 -3.22 8.46 8.45
N VAL A 57 -4.19 8.56 9.37
CA VAL A 57 -5.38 7.68 9.37
C VAL A 57 -6.21 7.83 8.10
N ALA A 58 -6.44 9.07 7.65
CA ALA A 58 -7.17 9.33 6.40
C ALA A 58 -6.44 8.76 5.17
N ALA A 59 -5.11 8.87 5.13
CA ALA A 59 -4.28 8.29 4.08
C ALA A 59 -4.37 6.76 4.10
N ASP A 60 -4.36 6.12 5.27
CA ASP A 60 -4.49 4.68 5.40
C ASP A 60 -5.83 4.16 4.91
N LEU A 61 -6.93 4.82 5.28
CA LEU A 61 -8.26 4.48 4.77
C LEU A 61 -8.34 4.65 3.25
N THR A 62 -7.68 5.69 2.72
CA THR A 62 -7.58 5.89 1.26
C THR A 62 -6.78 4.78 0.59
N ILE A 63 -5.67 4.34 1.21
CA ILE A 63 -4.89 3.17 0.78
C ILE A 63 -5.78 1.94 0.72
N VAL A 64 -6.59 1.66 1.75
CA VAL A 64 -7.49 0.50 1.78
C VAL A 64 -8.48 0.54 0.61
N ILE A 65 -9.15 1.68 0.39
CA ILE A 65 -10.13 1.83 -0.70
C ILE A 65 -9.45 1.66 -2.06
N ALA A 66 -8.32 2.34 -2.28
CA ALA A 66 -7.57 2.27 -3.52
C ALA A 66 -7.02 0.87 -3.78
N GLN A 67 -6.54 0.18 -2.74
CA GLN A 67 -6.02 -1.18 -2.79
C GLN A 67 -7.11 -2.17 -3.20
N VAL A 68 -8.31 -2.07 -2.61
CA VAL A 68 -9.47 -2.91 -2.99
C VAL A 68 -9.85 -2.65 -4.45
N ALA A 69 -9.96 -1.38 -4.85
CA ALA A 69 -10.28 -1.02 -6.23
C ALA A 69 -9.21 -1.54 -7.22
N ALA A 70 -7.93 -1.37 -6.90
CA ALA A 70 -6.82 -1.84 -7.72
C ALA A 70 -6.80 -3.37 -7.83
N ALA A 71 -6.99 -4.09 -6.72
CA ALA A 71 -7.04 -5.55 -6.68
C ALA A 71 -8.12 -6.11 -7.63
N LEU A 72 -9.34 -5.56 -7.56
CA LEU A 72 -10.45 -5.97 -8.42
C LEU A 72 -10.21 -5.56 -9.89
N ALA A 73 -9.67 -4.37 -10.12
CA ALA A 73 -9.36 -3.88 -11.45
C ALA A 73 -8.26 -4.73 -12.13
N PHE A 74 -7.22 -5.12 -11.40
CA PHE A 74 -6.18 -6.03 -11.87
C PHE A 74 -6.70 -7.42 -12.19
N PHE A 75 -7.63 -7.95 -11.40
CA PHE A 75 -8.32 -9.19 -11.76
C PHE A 75 -9.06 -9.04 -13.09
N ALA A 76 -9.86 -7.98 -13.24
CA ALA A 76 -10.58 -7.73 -14.48
C ALA A 76 -9.63 -7.57 -15.69
N LEU A 77 -8.46 -6.95 -15.47
CA LEU A 77 -7.43 -6.73 -16.48
C LEU A 77 -6.77 -8.05 -16.93
N PHE A 78 -6.40 -8.90 -15.99
CA PHE A 78 -5.55 -10.06 -16.25
C PHE A 78 -6.29 -11.40 -16.32
N ARG A 79 -7.58 -11.46 -15.99
CA ARG A 79 -8.37 -12.72 -16.00
C ARG A 79 -8.33 -13.47 -17.34
N ARG A 80 -8.16 -12.74 -18.46
CA ARG A 80 -8.06 -13.31 -19.82
C ARG A 80 -6.67 -13.85 -20.16
N VAL A 81 -5.64 -13.49 -19.39
CA VAL A 81 -4.26 -14.00 -19.57
C VAL A 81 -4.09 -15.29 -18.80
N HIS A 82 -4.38 -15.26 -17.49
CA HIS A 82 -4.26 -16.43 -16.63
C HIS A 82 -5.12 -16.24 -15.38
N VAL A 83 -6.24 -16.96 -15.31
CA VAL A 83 -7.25 -16.75 -14.26
C VAL A 83 -6.70 -16.93 -12.85
N LEU A 84 -5.92 -18.00 -12.59
CA LEU A 84 -5.43 -18.28 -11.24
C LEU A 84 -4.48 -17.18 -10.73
N ALA A 85 -3.51 -16.75 -11.55
CA ALA A 85 -2.61 -15.66 -11.19
C ALA A 85 -3.36 -14.32 -11.01
N ALA A 86 -4.40 -14.06 -11.81
CA ALA A 86 -5.23 -12.86 -11.66
C ALA A 86 -6.02 -12.89 -10.34
N VAL A 87 -6.55 -14.06 -9.96
CA VAL A 87 -7.16 -14.28 -8.65
C VAL A 87 -6.14 -14.09 -7.53
N SER A 88 -4.91 -14.58 -7.70
CA SER A 88 -3.84 -14.40 -6.71
C SER A 88 -3.53 -12.93 -6.46
N VAL A 89 -3.40 -12.10 -7.52
CA VAL A 89 -3.19 -10.65 -7.36
C VAL A 89 -4.33 -10.03 -6.53
N ALA A 90 -5.58 -10.35 -6.87
CA ALA A 90 -6.72 -9.79 -6.18
C ALA A 90 -6.82 -10.26 -4.72
N ALA A 91 -6.70 -11.57 -4.47
CA ALA A 91 -6.80 -12.15 -3.14
C ALA A 91 -5.70 -11.58 -2.22
N LEU A 92 -4.45 -11.54 -2.68
CA LEU A 92 -3.34 -11.01 -1.90
C LEU A 92 -3.49 -9.50 -1.66
N GLY A 93 -3.96 -8.75 -2.65
CA GLY A 93 -4.26 -7.33 -2.51
C GLY A 93 -5.39 -7.04 -1.52
N LEU A 94 -6.45 -7.86 -1.50
CA LEU A 94 -7.55 -7.72 -0.54
C LEU A 94 -7.10 -8.08 0.89
N ILE A 95 -6.29 -9.13 1.07
CA ILE A 95 -5.71 -9.47 2.38
C ILE A 95 -4.82 -8.32 2.88
N ASN A 96 -4.01 -7.74 2.00
CA ASN A 96 -3.23 -6.54 2.34
C ASN A 96 -4.13 -5.40 2.83
N ALA A 97 -5.21 -5.09 2.09
CA ALA A 97 -6.15 -4.04 2.47
C ALA A 97 -6.79 -4.27 3.86
N VAL A 98 -7.15 -5.52 4.16
CA VAL A 98 -7.71 -5.89 5.48
C VAL A 98 -6.69 -5.70 6.60
N LEU A 99 -5.42 -6.09 6.39
CA LEU A 99 -4.36 -5.91 7.38
C LEU A 99 -4.04 -4.43 7.61
N VAL A 100 -3.99 -3.63 6.54
CA VAL A 100 -3.83 -2.17 6.65
C VAL A 100 -5.00 -1.56 7.42
N LEU A 101 -6.23 -1.95 7.11
CA LEU A 101 -7.41 -1.48 7.84
C LEU A 101 -7.32 -1.82 9.34
N ALA A 102 -6.96 -3.06 9.67
CA ALA A 102 -6.77 -3.48 11.06
C ALA A 102 -5.69 -2.66 11.77
N ALA A 103 -4.54 -2.43 11.11
CA ALA A 103 -3.49 -1.58 11.64
C ALA A 103 -3.98 -0.14 11.88
N THR A 104 -4.75 0.40 10.93
CA THR A 104 -5.33 1.75 10.98
C THR A 104 -6.25 1.94 12.18
N VAL A 105 -7.03 0.91 12.52
CA VAL A 105 -7.90 0.93 13.72
C VAL A 105 -7.08 1.25 14.97
N PHE A 106 -5.90 0.65 15.14
CA PHE A 106 -5.06 0.94 16.32
C PHE A 106 -4.64 2.41 16.39
N SER A 107 -4.14 3.00 15.29
CA SER A 107 -3.79 4.43 15.26
C SER A 107 -5.00 5.35 15.44
N GLY A 108 -6.18 4.96 14.94
CA GLY A 108 -7.42 5.68 15.18
C GLY A 108 -7.87 5.61 16.64
N THR A 109 -7.72 4.46 17.28
CA THR A 109 -7.97 4.29 18.72
C THR A 109 -6.99 5.12 19.56
N ALA A 110 -5.72 5.17 19.19
CA ALA A 110 -4.72 6.02 19.86
C ALA A 110 -5.14 7.51 19.86
N LEU A 111 -5.68 8.01 18.75
CA LEU A 111 -6.25 9.35 18.67
C LEU A 111 -7.47 9.54 19.58
N HIS A 112 -8.37 8.57 19.62
CA HIS A 112 -9.56 8.64 20.48
C HIS A 112 -9.21 8.65 21.97
N LEU A 113 -8.16 7.93 22.36
CA LEU A 113 -7.67 7.90 23.75
C LEU A 113 -7.13 9.26 24.22
N LEU A 114 -6.80 10.18 23.32
CA LEU A 114 -6.40 11.56 23.65
C LEU A 114 -7.55 12.57 23.66
N ASP A 115 -8.67 12.30 22.98
CA ASP A 115 -9.78 13.26 22.77
C ASP A 115 -10.69 13.44 24.02
N GLY A 116 -10.18 13.16 25.24
CA GLY A 116 -10.84 13.41 26.52
C GLY A 116 -9.85 14.02 27.52
N ALA A 117 -10.23 15.14 28.15
CA ALA A 117 -9.38 16.03 28.94
C ALA A 117 -8.36 15.35 29.89
N ALA A 118 -7.18 15.99 30.01
CA ALA A 118 -6.01 15.59 30.80
C ALA A 118 -5.67 14.10 30.68
N VAL A 119 -4.89 13.76 29.64
CA VAL A 119 -4.34 12.41 29.41
C VAL A 119 -3.78 11.87 30.73
N PRO A 120 -4.47 10.94 31.41
CA PRO A 120 -3.93 10.35 32.62
C PRO A 120 -2.63 9.63 32.24
N ALA A 121 -1.64 9.54 33.14
CA ALA A 121 -0.44 8.75 32.88
C ALA A 121 -0.78 7.30 32.44
N ALA A 122 -1.92 6.76 32.88
CA ALA A 122 -2.44 5.46 32.45
C ALA A 122 -2.89 5.39 30.97
N ALA A 123 -3.04 6.51 30.27
CA ALA A 123 -3.40 6.57 28.86
C ALA A 123 -2.18 6.62 27.94
N THR A 124 -1.01 7.11 28.40
CA THR A 124 0.21 7.18 27.57
C THR A 124 0.71 5.78 27.18
N GLU A 125 0.70 4.83 28.11
CA GLU A 125 1.07 3.43 27.82
C GLU A 125 0.11 2.76 26.82
N ARG A 126 -1.18 3.07 26.89
CA ARG A 126 -2.17 2.55 25.94
C ARG A 126 -1.98 3.15 24.55
N VAL A 127 -1.71 4.45 24.46
CA VAL A 127 -1.36 5.12 23.20
C VAL A 127 -0.11 4.49 22.58
N GLN A 128 0.93 4.26 23.38
CA GLN A 128 2.15 3.59 22.93
C GLN A 128 1.84 2.19 22.39
N MET A 129 1.12 1.37 23.15
CA MET A 129 0.73 0.01 22.74
C MET A 129 -0.06 0.02 21.43
N MET A 130 -1.00 0.96 21.25
CA MET A 130 -1.76 1.08 20.01
C MET A 130 -0.86 1.43 18.81
N TYR A 131 0.14 2.30 18.98
CA TYR A 131 1.10 2.58 17.91
C TYR A 131 2.03 1.40 17.62
N ASP A 132 2.49 0.68 18.65
CA ASP A 132 3.30 -0.53 18.46
C ASP A 132 2.52 -1.59 17.67
N LEU A 133 1.23 -1.77 17.97
CA LEU A 133 0.33 -2.64 17.21
C LEU A 133 0.09 -2.13 15.78
N ASN A 134 -0.04 -0.82 15.57
CA ASN A 134 -0.12 -0.23 14.22
C ASN A 134 1.13 -0.55 13.40
N VAL A 135 2.32 -0.33 13.96
CA VAL A 135 3.61 -0.61 13.29
C VAL A 135 3.73 -2.11 12.99
N ALA A 136 3.41 -2.97 13.95
CA ALA A 136 3.43 -4.42 13.74
C ALA A 136 2.44 -4.86 12.64
N GLY A 137 1.22 -4.32 12.64
CA GLY A 137 0.21 -4.60 11.62
C GLY A 137 0.64 -4.15 10.22
N TRP A 138 1.27 -2.98 10.11
CA TRP A 138 1.83 -2.48 8.85
C TRP A 138 3.01 -3.32 8.35
N ASN A 139 3.89 -3.75 9.25
CA ASN A 139 4.98 -4.67 8.91
C ASN A 139 4.44 -6.02 8.41
N ALA A 140 3.39 -6.56 9.04
CA ALA A 140 2.72 -7.76 8.56
C ALA A 140 2.04 -7.55 7.20
N ALA A 141 1.39 -6.41 6.98
CA ALA A 141 0.77 -6.06 5.70
C ALA A 141 1.79 -5.98 4.56
N MET A 142 3.03 -5.56 4.84
CA MET A 142 4.13 -5.49 3.88
C MET A 142 4.39 -6.83 3.18
N LEU A 143 4.19 -7.96 3.87
CA LEU A 143 4.28 -9.29 3.27
C LEU A 143 3.37 -9.41 2.05
N PHE A 144 2.10 -9.01 2.20
CA PHE A 144 1.10 -9.10 1.14
C PHE A 144 1.28 -8.05 0.07
N PHE A 145 1.87 -6.91 0.42
CA PHE A 145 2.33 -5.90 -0.53
C PHE A 145 3.50 -6.40 -1.39
N GLY A 146 4.30 -7.36 -0.90
CA GLY A 146 5.27 -8.07 -1.73
C GLY A 146 4.62 -9.20 -2.54
N LEU A 147 3.82 -10.03 -1.89
CA LEU A 147 3.23 -11.22 -2.50
C LEU A 147 2.31 -10.88 -3.67
N TRP A 148 1.53 -9.80 -3.64
CA TRP A 148 0.65 -9.45 -4.77
C TRP A 148 1.43 -8.99 -6.02
N LEU A 149 2.66 -8.48 -5.87
CA LEU A 149 3.52 -8.08 -6.99
C LEU A 149 4.06 -9.30 -7.74
N LEU A 150 4.21 -10.46 -7.07
CA LEU A 150 4.73 -11.67 -7.69
C LEU A 150 3.84 -12.20 -8.84
N PRO A 151 2.55 -12.50 -8.61
CA PRO A 151 1.66 -12.90 -9.70
C PRO A 151 1.42 -11.75 -10.70
N MET A 152 1.48 -10.48 -10.26
CA MET A 152 1.38 -9.32 -11.15
C MET A 152 2.56 -9.27 -12.13
N GLY A 153 3.78 -9.46 -11.65
CA GLY A 153 4.99 -9.53 -12.47
C GLY A 153 4.95 -10.71 -13.43
N TYR A 154 4.52 -11.88 -12.97
CA TYR A 154 4.29 -13.05 -13.82
C TYR A 154 3.27 -12.77 -14.95
N LEU A 155 2.13 -12.15 -14.61
CA LEU A 155 1.09 -11.76 -15.58
C LEU A 155 1.60 -10.71 -16.56
N THR A 156 2.47 -9.80 -16.12
CA THR A 156 3.12 -8.81 -16.98
C THR A 156 4.01 -9.49 -18.03
N LEU A 157 4.80 -10.50 -17.62
CA LEU A 157 5.65 -11.29 -18.51
C LEU A 157 4.85 -12.13 -19.52
N ARG A 158 3.67 -12.64 -19.13
CA ARG A 158 2.77 -13.44 -19.97
C ARG A 158 1.83 -12.60 -20.84
N GLY A 159 1.45 -11.41 -20.38
CA GLY A 159 0.39 -10.57 -20.93
C GLY A 159 0.80 -9.66 -22.09
N GLY A 160 2.07 -9.68 -22.49
CA GLY A 160 2.60 -8.84 -23.57
C GLY A 160 2.95 -7.41 -23.15
N LEU A 161 3.16 -7.18 -21.85
CA LEU A 161 3.72 -5.92 -21.32
C LEU A 161 5.26 -5.96 -21.36
N PRO A 162 5.97 -4.84 -21.14
CA PRO A 162 7.43 -4.81 -21.14
C PRO A 162 8.03 -5.85 -20.19
N ARG A 163 8.97 -6.67 -20.68
CA ARG A 163 9.56 -7.75 -19.87
C ARG A 163 10.34 -7.22 -18.67
N VAL A 164 11.01 -6.08 -18.83
CA VAL A 164 11.76 -5.41 -17.76
C VAL A 164 10.83 -5.04 -16.60
N LEU A 165 9.63 -4.52 -16.89
CA LEU A 165 8.62 -4.23 -15.88
C LEU A 165 8.24 -5.48 -15.09
N GLY A 166 8.00 -6.60 -15.78
CA GLY A 166 7.67 -7.87 -15.12
C GLY A 166 8.74 -8.34 -14.15
N TRP A 167 10.03 -8.23 -14.52
CA TRP A 167 11.14 -8.59 -13.64
C TRP A 167 11.31 -7.61 -12.47
N LEU A 168 11.11 -6.31 -12.67
CA LEU A 168 11.13 -5.32 -11.59
C LEU A 168 10.06 -5.62 -10.54
N LEU A 169 8.85 -5.96 -10.98
CA LEU A 169 7.75 -6.34 -10.07
C LEU A 169 8.05 -7.62 -9.30
N LEU A 170 8.62 -8.64 -9.96
CA LEU A 170 9.04 -9.88 -9.29
C LEU A 170 10.14 -9.63 -8.26
N ALA A 171 11.17 -8.88 -8.63
CA ALA A 171 12.29 -8.55 -7.75
C ALA A 171 11.84 -7.68 -6.56
N GLY A 172 11.01 -6.66 -6.83
CA GLY A 172 10.42 -5.82 -5.78
C GLY A 172 9.50 -6.59 -4.85
N GLY A 173 8.66 -7.48 -5.39
CA GLY A 173 7.79 -8.35 -4.60
C GLY A 173 8.56 -9.28 -3.67
N ALA A 174 9.57 -9.97 -4.20
CA ALA A 174 10.47 -10.80 -3.38
C ALA A 174 11.22 -9.96 -2.33
N GLY A 175 11.58 -8.74 -2.70
CA GLY A 175 12.18 -7.75 -1.82
C GLY A 175 11.34 -7.40 -0.61
N TYR A 176 10.06 -7.09 -0.81
CA TYR A 176 9.12 -6.82 0.28
C TYR A 176 8.89 -8.02 1.19
N VAL A 177 8.81 -9.23 0.62
CA VAL A 177 8.68 -10.46 1.41
C VAL A 177 9.91 -10.62 2.31
N LEU A 178 11.12 -10.51 1.74
CA LEU A 178 12.36 -10.59 2.50
C LEU A 178 12.44 -9.51 3.58
N ALA A 179 12.08 -8.26 3.25
CA ALA A 179 12.03 -7.13 4.18
C ALA A 179 11.12 -7.42 5.38
N CYS A 180 9.95 -8.02 5.14
CA CYS A 180 9.03 -8.43 6.20
C CYS A 180 9.67 -9.48 7.13
N TYR A 181 10.23 -10.56 6.57
CA TYR A 181 10.90 -11.60 7.36
C TYR A 181 12.05 -11.05 8.19
N VAL A 182 12.90 -10.20 7.59
CA VAL A 182 13.99 -9.55 8.32
C VAL A 182 13.43 -8.69 9.45
N THR A 183 12.42 -7.86 9.20
CA THR A 183 11.87 -6.95 10.21
C THR A 183 11.19 -7.68 11.38
N LEU A 184 10.48 -8.79 11.12
CA LEU A 184 9.76 -9.53 12.15
C LEU A 184 10.65 -10.52 12.92
N LEU A 185 11.70 -11.07 12.29
CA LEU A 185 12.57 -12.08 12.91
C LEU A 185 13.86 -11.49 13.49
N SER A 186 14.31 -10.32 13.04
CA SER A 186 15.49 -9.67 13.59
C SER A 186 15.11 -8.66 14.67
N ALA A 187 15.64 -8.82 15.88
CA ALA A 187 15.47 -7.85 16.97
C ALA A 187 16.24 -6.53 16.73
N ARG A 188 17.04 -6.44 15.66
CA ARG A 188 17.80 -5.27 15.22
C ARG A 188 17.92 -5.31 13.70
N THR A 189 17.56 -4.21 13.03
CA THR A 189 18.45 -3.41 12.15
C THR A 189 17.67 -2.65 11.07
N GLY A 190 17.89 -1.33 11.00
CA GLY A 190 17.24 -0.41 10.05
C GLY A 190 17.97 -0.21 8.71
N ALA A 191 19.00 -1.00 8.37
CA ALA A 191 19.85 -0.72 7.20
C ALA A 191 19.70 -1.70 6.02
N ALA A 192 19.33 -2.97 6.25
CA ALA A 192 19.19 -3.97 5.17
C ALA A 192 17.81 -3.95 4.47
N VAL A 193 16.86 -3.15 4.99
CA VAL A 193 15.44 -3.16 4.62
C VAL A 193 15.09 -2.14 3.53
N THR A 194 15.99 -1.21 3.18
CA THR A 194 15.67 -0.03 2.33
C THR A 194 15.87 -0.23 0.82
N VAL A 195 16.77 -1.13 0.40
CA VAL A 195 17.03 -1.41 -1.03
C VAL A 195 15.87 -2.17 -1.72
N PRO A 196 15.25 -3.20 -1.10
CA PRO A 196 14.19 -3.96 -1.75
C PRO A 196 12.90 -3.16 -2.08
N PRO A 197 12.42 -2.23 -1.25
CA PRO A 197 11.29 -1.36 -1.58
C PRO A 197 11.51 -0.46 -2.80
N LEU A 198 12.75 0.00 -3.07
CA LEU A 198 13.02 0.92 -4.17
C LEU A 198 12.75 0.30 -5.54
N LEU A 199 13.17 -0.95 -5.74
CA LEU A 199 12.92 -1.68 -6.99
C LEU A 199 11.42 -1.90 -7.21
N ALA A 200 10.69 -2.19 -6.13
CA ALA A 200 9.25 -2.30 -6.18
C ALA A 200 8.63 -0.96 -6.61
N THR A 201 8.97 0.14 -5.94
CA THR A 201 8.45 1.48 -6.26
C THR A 201 8.66 1.85 -7.73
N VAL A 202 9.83 1.57 -8.31
CA VAL A 202 10.08 1.82 -9.74
C VAL A 202 9.16 0.98 -10.63
N GLY A 203 8.99 -0.31 -10.31
CA GLY A 203 8.08 -1.20 -11.02
C GLY A 203 6.61 -0.75 -10.92
N GLU A 204 6.16 -0.35 -9.74
CA GLU A 204 4.80 0.11 -9.48
C GLU A 204 4.50 1.42 -10.23
N VAL A 205 5.38 2.41 -10.11
CA VAL A 205 5.24 3.69 -10.83
C VAL A 205 5.22 3.48 -12.34
N TRP A 206 6.06 2.59 -12.86
CA TRP A 206 6.04 2.24 -14.28
C TRP A 206 4.73 1.54 -14.67
N MET A 207 4.24 0.58 -13.88
CA MET A 207 2.95 -0.06 -14.13
C MET A 207 1.81 0.97 -14.17
N ILE A 208 1.75 1.89 -13.20
CA ILE A 208 0.75 2.96 -13.15
C ILE A 208 0.79 3.81 -14.43
N ALA A 209 1.98 4.34 -14.76
CA ALA A 209 2.16 5.18 -15.95
C ALA A 209 1.79 4.43 -17.24
N TYR A 210 2.20 3.16 -17.35
CA TYR A 210 1.90 2.34 -18.51
C TYR A 210 0.39 2.14 -18.70
N LEU A 211 -0.34 1.81 -17.63
CA LEU A 211 -1.78 1.54 -17.70
C LEU A 211 -2.59 2.80 -18.04
N ILE A 212 -2.24 3.95 -17.47
CA ILE A 212 -2.89 5.23 -17.76
C ILE A 212 -2.65 5.61 -19.22
N VAL A 213 -1.39 5.61 -19.69
CA VAL A 213 -1.04 5.98 -21.06
C VAL A 213 -1.67 5.02 -22.08
N ALA A 214 -1.59 3.71 -21.84
CA ALA A 214 -2.18 2.71 -22.73
C ALA A 214 -3.71 2.78 -22.76
N GLY A 215 -4.35 3.07 -21.61
CA GLY A 215 -5.79 3.28 -21.50
C GLY A 215 -6.26 4.50 -22.30
N LEU A 216 -5.60 5.64 -22.11
CA LEU A 216 -5.93 6.91 -22.80
C LEU A 216 -5.75 6.80 -24.33
N ARG A 217 -4.62 6.25 -24.79
CA ARG A 217 -4.34 6.10 -26.24
C ARG A 217 -5.38 5.25 -26.94
N ARG A 218 -5.90 4.22 -26.28
CA ARG A 218 -6.91 3.32 -26.85
C ARG A 218 -8.33 3.86 -26.73
N ALA A 219 -8.63 4.62 -25.68
CA ALA A 219 -9.92 5.29 -25.53
C ALA A 219 -10.11 6.38 -26.61
N GLY A 220 -9.06 7.13 -26.94
CA GLY A 220 -9.10 8.13 -28.02
C GLY A 220 -9.14 7.53 -29.43
N ALA A 221 -8.92 6.22 -29.58
CA ALA A 221 -8.97 5.51 -30.86
C ALA A 221 -10.31 4.77 -31.09
N GLU A 222 -11.21 4.74 -30.11
CA GLU A 222 -12.57 4.22 -30.32
C GLU A 222 -13.38 5.25 -31.15
N PRO A 223 -13.98 4.86 -32.29
CA PRO A 223 -14.83 5.75 -33.06
C PRO A 223 -15.99 6.24 -32.19
N VAL A 224 -16.29 7.54 -32.25
CA VAL A 224 -17.51 8.09 -31.65
C VAL A 224 -18.69 7.34 -32.28
N PRO A 225 -19.59 6.70 -31.49
CA PRO A 225 -20.76 6.05 -32.05
C PRO A 225 -21.58 7.10 -32.81
N ALA A 226 -21.86 6.86 -34.09
CA ALA A 226 -22.77 7.70 -34.84
C ALA A 226 -24.15 7.65 -34.14
N ALA A 227 -24.65 8.82 -33.78
CA ALA A 227 -25.95 9.01 -33.13
C ALA A 227 -27.12 8.64 -34.05
#